data_AF-A0A958JVU6-F1
#
_entry.id   AF-A0A958JVU6-F1
#
_cell.length_a   1.000
_cell.length_b   1.000
_cell.length_c   1.000
_cell.angle_alpha   90.00
_cell.angle_beta   90.00
_cell.angle_gamma   90.00
#
_symmetry.space_group_name_H-M   'P 1'
#
loop_
_entity.id
_entity.type
_entity.pdbx_description
1 polymer ?
#
loop_
_entity_poly.entity_id
_entity_poly.type
_entity_poly.pdbx_seq_one_letter_code
_entity_poly.pdbx_strand_id
1 'polypeptide(L)'
;MEVKDRFDEIFSIEVEGWCYGIQNYPGEVFPGLIHAVIRELKPSYKAAVQHFLVFDVLTVSKNLSRASKYLVHEKEIAFCILAQLPNPSELDEDEQFVLAQIIDQVEQAYGGALDRLQRKWAYERRLEQDKAA
;
A
#
# COMPACT_ATOMS: atom_id res chain seq x y z
N MET A 1 -10.13 -29.45 -6.29
CA MET A 1 -10.47 -28.28 -7.13
C MET A 1 -10.10 -27.08 -6.30
N GLU A 2 -8.85 -26.61 -6.44
CA GLU A 2 -8.35 -25.45 -5.71
C GLU A 2 -9.17 -24.24 -6.13
N VAL A 3 -9.90 -23.65 -5.19
CA VAL A 3 -10.44 -22.32 -5.36
C VAL A 3 -9.21 -21.42 -5.44
N LYS A 4 -8.80 -21.03 -6.65
CA LYS A 4 -7.87 -19.90 -6.81
C LYS A 4 -8.49 -18.74 -6.06
N ASP A 5 -7.78 -18.31 -5.02
CA ASP A 5 -8.19 -17.24 -4.12
C ASP A 5 -8.54 -16.02 -4.97
N ARG A 6 -9.81 -15.59 -4.96
CA ARG A 6 -10.30 -14.42 -5.73
C ARG A 6 -9.94 -13.09 -5.05
N PHE A 7 -8.86 -13.09 -4.28
CA PHE A 7 -8.46 -11.92 -3.52
C PHE A 7 -8.04 -10.78 -4.46
N ASP A 8 -7.54 -11.11 -5.65
CA ASP A 8 -7.29 -10.15 -6.73
C ASP A 8 -8.56 -9.36 -7.13
N GLU A 9 -9.68 -10.06 -7.32
CA GLU A 9 -10.98 -9.46 -7.64
C GLU A 9 -11.49 -8.60 -6.47
N ILE A 10 -11.40 -9.12 -5.24
CA ILE A 10 -11.83 -8.41 -4.02
C ILE A 10 -11.03 -7.12 -3.84
N PHE A 11 -9.70 -7.20 -3.94
CA PHE A 11 -8.80 -6.07 -3.81
C PHE A 11 -9.07 -5.01 -4.90
N SER A 12 -9.29 -5.46 -6.13
CA SER A 12 -9.61 -4.56 -7.25
C SER A 12 -10.93 -3.82 -7.03
N ILE A 13 -11.99 -4.53 -6.61
CA ILE A 13 -13.29 -3.94 -6.28
C ILE A 13 -13.15 -2.91 -5.16
N GLU A 14 -12.37 -3.20 -4.13
CA GLU A 14 -12.15 -2.28 -3.02
C GLU A 14 -11.45 -0.99 -3.49
N VAL A 15 -10.35 -1.10 -4.24
CA VAL A 15 -9.63 0.07 -4.77
C VAL A 15 -10.53 0.89 -5.70
N GLU A 16 -11.32 0.24 -6.56
CA GLU A 16 -12.28 0.90 -7.44
C GLU A 16 -13.37 1.62 -6.63
N GLY A 17 -13.89 0.99 -5.57
CA GLY A 17 -14.87 1.57 -4.66
C GLY A 17 -14.36 2.83 -3.99
N TRP A 18 -13.11 2.83 -3.51
CA TRP A 18 -12.47 4.02 -2.95
C TRP A 18 -12.27 5.12 -4.00
N CYS A 19 -11.81 4.76 -5.21
CA CYS A 19 -11.67 5.73 -6.30
C CYS A 19 -13.01 6.39 -6.66
N TYR A 20 -14.08 5.59 -6.76
CA TYR A 20 -15.43 6.09 -7.00
C TYR A 20 -15.90 7.00 -5.86
N GLY A 21 -15.67 6.61 -4.61
CA GLY A 21 -16.01 7.40 -3.42
C GLY A 21 -15.31 8.76 -3.40
N ILE A 22 -14.02 8.81 -3.73
CA ILE A 22 -13.25 10.06 -3.81
C ILE A 22 -13.80 10.97 -4.93
N GLN A 23 -14.07 10.41 -6.11
CA GLN A 23 -14.54 11.19 -7.27
C GLN A 23 -15.91 11.83 -7.04
N ASN A 24 -16.78 11.13 -6.30
CA ASN A 24 -18.16 11.54 -6.05
C ASN A 24 -18.37 12.10 -4.64
N TYR A 25 -17.30 12.37 -3.89
CA TYR A 25 -17.41 12.91 -2.55
C TYR A 25 -18.06 14.32 -2.60
N PRO A 26 -19.16 14.55 -1.87
CA PRO A 26 -19.88 15.82 -1.94
C PRO A 26 -19.15 16.98 -1.25
N GLY A 27 -18.16 16.68 -0.40
CA GLY A 27 -17.33 17.66 0.30
C GLY A 27 -16.04 18.00 -0.44
N GLU A 28 -15.17 18.75 0.22
CA GLU A 28 -13.85 19.08 -0.31
C GLU A 28 -12.90 17.89 -0.19
N VAL A 29 -12.24 17.57 -1.31
CA VAL A 29 -11.13 16.61 -1.34
C VAL A 29 -9.83 17.38 -1.16
N PHE A 30 -9.06 17.04 -0.12
CA PHE A 30 -7.77 17.63 0.21
C PHE A 30 -6.69 16.54 0.40
N PRO A 31 -5.38 16.83 0.29
CA PRO A 31 -4.33 15.81 0.36
C PRO A 31 -4.38 14.92 1.61
N GLY A 32 -4.69 15.51 2.76
CA GLY A 32 -4.83 14.78 4.03
C GLY A 32 -5.93 13.72 4.02
N LEU A 33 -7.02 13.94 3.27
CA LEU A 33 -8.08 12.95 3.08
C LEU A 33 -7.56 11.76 2.26
N ILE A 34 -6.80 12.01 1.20
CA ILE A 34 -6.22 10.95 0.36
C ILE A 34 -5.24 10.10 1.17
N HIS A 35 -4.37 10.73 1.98
CA HIS A 35 -3.48 10.00 2.88
C HIS A 35 -4.24 9.23 3.98
N ALA A 36 -5.40 9.71 4.42
CA ALA A 36 -6.26 8.95 5.33
C ALA A 36 -6.84 7.71 4.65
N VAL A 37 -7.38 7.83 3.43
CA VAL A 37 -7.88 6.70 2.65
C VAL A 37 -6.80 5.63 2.44
N ILE A 38 -5.59 6.03 2.05
CA ILE A 38 -4.48 5.09 1.87
C ILE A 38 -4.13 4.37 3.19
N ARG A 39 -4.19 5.06 4.33
CA ARG A 39 -4.01 4.43 5.65
C ARG A 39 -5.13 3.45 5.99
N GLU A 40 -6.38 3.76 5.63
CA GLU A 40 -7.49 2.82 5.87
C GLU A 40 -7.42 1.56 4.99
N LEU A 41 -6.74 1.63 3.84
CA LEU A 41 -6.43 0.46 3.02
C LEU A 41 -5.30 -0.41 3.58
N LYS A 42 -4.67 -0.03 4.70
CA LYS A 42 -3.58 -0.81 5.33
C LYS A 42 -3.92 -2.29 5.56
N PRO A 43 -5.10 -2.66 6.12
CA PRO A 43 -5.46 -4.06 6.30
C PRO A 43 -5.53 -4.81 4.98
N SER A 44 -6.03 -4.18 3.92
CA SER A 44 -6.14 -4.75 2.58
C SER A 44 -4.78 -4.98 1.94
N TYR A 45 -3.82 -4.07 2.11
CA TYR A 45 -2.45 -4.30 1.65
C TYR A 45 -1.76 -5.44 2.40
N LYS A 46 -2.01 -5.57 3.71
CA LYS A 46 -1.50 -6.71 4.49
C LYS A 46 -2.12 -8.02 3.98
N ALA A 47 -3.44 -8.06 3.81
CA ALA A 47 -4.13 -9.22 3.28
C ALA A 47 -3.65 -9.59 1.86
N ALA A 48 -3.36 -8.60 0.99
CA ALA A 48 -2.78 -8.85 -0.32
C ALA A 48 -1.47 -9.64 -0.23
N VAL A 49 -0.56 -9.24 0.67
CA VAL A 49 0.70 -9.96 0.89
C VAL A 49 0.45 -11.38 1.40
N GLN A 50 -0.46 -11.55 2.37
CA GLN A 50 -0.78 -12.85 2.98
C GLN A 50 -1.49 -13.83 2.04
N HIS A 51 -2.22 -13.30 1.04
CA HIS A 51 -2.84 -14.09 -0.04
C HIS A 51 -1.94 -14.17 -1.29
N PHE A 52 -0.65 -13.86 -1.15
CA PHE A 52 0.35 -13.90 -2.21
C PHE A 52 0.01 -13.07 -3.46
N LEU A 53 -0.75 -12.00 -3.29
CA LEU A 53 -1.14 -11.07 -4.35
C LEU A 53 -0.09 -9.97 -4.54
N VAL A 54 0.61 -10.04 -5.66
CA VAL A 54 1.49 -8.96 -6.14
C VAL A 54 0.65 -7.94 -6.91
N PHE A 55 0.03 -7.00 -6.19
CA PHE A 55 -0.75 -5.93 -6.84
C PHE A 55 0.16 -4.87 -7.46
N ASP A 56 -0.34 -4.19 -8.50
CA ASP A 56 0.39 -3.11 -9.18
C ASP A 56 0.22 -1.79 -8.41
N VAL A 57 1.24 -1.43 -7.63
CA VAL A 57 1.26 -0.22 -6.81
C VAL A 57 1.18 1.03 -7.67
N LEU A 58 1.81 1.03 -8.85
CA LEU A 58 1.85 2.19 -9.73
C LEU A 58 0.47 2.46 -10.34
N THR A 59 -0.23 1.40 -10.75
CA THR A 59 -1.60 1.49 -11.26
C THR A 59 -2.57 1.95 -10.16
N VAL A 60 -2.49 1.40 -8.95
CA VAL A 60 -3.30 1.86 -7.81
C VAL A 60 -3.03 3.33 -7.50
N SER A 61 -1.76 3.74 -7.50
CA SER A 61 -1.35 5.13 -7.23
C SER A 61 -1.87 6.10 -8.27
N LYS A 62 -1.81 5.73 -9.55
CA LYS A 62 -2.35 6.52 -10.66
C LYS A 62 -3.86 6.66 -10.58
N ASN A 63 -4.56 5.58 -10.22
CA ASN A 63 -6.01 5.58 -10.06
C ASN A 63 -6.45 6.52 -8.92
N LEU A 64 -5.80 6.46 -7.77
CA LEU A 64 -6.06 7.35 -6.64
C LEU A 64 -5.72 8.81 -6.97
N SER A 65 -4.58 9.05 -7.63
CA SER A 65 -4.19 10.39 -8.09
C SER A 65 -5.27 10.97 -9.00
N ARG A 66 -5.68 10.22 -10.04
CA ARG A 66 -6.75 10.63 -10.96
C ARG A 66 -8.09 10.83 -10.25
N ALA A 67 -8.47 9.95 -9.33
CA ALA A 67 -9.70 10.07 -8.56
C ALA A 67 -9.74 11.36 -7.73
N SER A 68 -8.59 11.73 -7.16
CA SER A 68 -8.40 13.00 -6.45
C SER A 68 -8.16 14.21 -7.36
N LYS A 69 -8.40 14.10 -8.68
CA LYS A 69 -8.14 15.14 -9.69
C LYS A 69 -6.68 15.63 -9.68
N TYR A 70 -5.75 14.70 -9.46
CA TYR A 70 -4.30 14.93 -9.40
C TYR A 70 -3.86 15.87 -8.28
N LEU A 71 -4.66 15.99 -7.23
CA LEU A 71 -4.34 16.80 -6.06
C LEU A 71 -3.10 16.28 -5.31
N VAL A 72 -2.91 14.96 -5.30
CA VAL A 72 -1.71 14.30 -4.80
C VAL A 72 -1.05 13.58 -5.96
N HIS A 73 0.26 13.77 -6.12
CA HIS A 73 1.02 13.15 -7.20
C HIS A 73 1.12 11.63 -7.00
N GLU A 74 1.00 10.85 -8.09
CA GLU A 74 1.07 9.37 -8.05
C GLU A 74 2.32 8.83 -7.33
N LYS A 75 3.48 9.45 -7.56
CA LYS A 75 4.72 9.14 -6.81
C LYS A 75 4.52 9.23 -5.30
N GLU A 76 3.91 10.30 -4.80
CA GLU A 76 3.68 10.48 -3.36
C GLU A 76 2.72 9.42 -2.83
N ILE A 77 1.66 9.11 -3.58
CA ILE A 77 0.72 8.04 -3.25
C ILE A 77 1.43 6.68 -3.20
N ALA A 78 2.30 6.37 -4.16
CA ALA A 78 3.05 5.12 -4.17
C ALA A 78 3.90 4.94 -2.91
N PHE A 79 4.65 5.97 -2.50
CA PHE A 79 5.41 5.93 -1.24
C PHE A 79 4.48 5.86 -0.01
N CYS A 80 3.31 6.49 -0.05
CA CYS A 80 2.33 6.42 1.03
C CYS A 80 1.76 4.98 1.18
N ILE A 81 1.48 4.30 0.07
CA ILE A 81 1.06 2.89 0.03
C ILE A 81 2.17 2.01 0.59
N LEU A 82 3.41 2.15 0.13
CA LEU A 82 4.55 1.39 0.66
C LEU A 82 4.69 1.58 2.17
N ALA A 83 4.49 2.80 2.67
CA ALA A 83 4.55 3.08 4.10
C ALA A 83 3.46 2.35 4.91
N GLN A 84 2.41 1.80 4.28
CA GLN A 84 1.41 0.97 4.94
C GLN A 84 1.75 -0.52 4.96
N LEU A 85 2.70 -0.97 4.14
CA LEU A 85 3.09 -2.38 4.08
C LEU A 85 3.65 -2.89 5.42
N PRO A 86 3.40 -4.18 5.75
CA PRO A 86 3.86 -4.80 6.99
C PRO A 86 5.39 -4.84 7.09
N ASN A 87 5.90 -5.00 8.31
CA ASN A 87 7.32 -5.26 8.54
C ASN A 87 7.65 -6.70 8.08
N PRO A 88 8.73 -6.91 7.31
CA PRO A 88 9.12 -8.26 6.87
C PRO A 88 9.29 -9.27 8.01
N SER A 89 9.63 -8.82 9.22
CA SER A 89 9.76 -9.71 10.38
C SER A 89 8.43 -10.30 10.87
N GLU A 90 7.28 -9.77 10.43
CA GLU A 90 5.95 -10.30 10.72
C GLU A 90 5.48 -11.34 9.69
N LEU A 91 6.28 -11.61 8.65
CA LEU A 91 5.89 -12.37 7.47
C LEU A 91 6.71 -13.66 7.33
N ASP A 92 6.12 -14.68 6.70
CA ASP A 92 6.86 -15.87 6.25
C ASP A 92 7.70 -15.60 4.99
N GLU A 93 8.42 -16.62 4.51
CA GLU A 93 9.36 -16.46 3.37
C GLU A 93 8.64 -16.14 2.05
N ASP A 94 7.49 -16.76 1.80
CA ASP A 94 6.71 -16.57 0.57
C ASP A 94 6.04 -15.18 0.58
N GLU A 95 5.51 -14.76 1.74
CA GLU A 95 4.98 -13.42 1.97
C GLU A 95 6.06 -12.34 1.83
N GLN A 96 7.27 -12.58 2.36
CA GLN A 96 8.42 -11.67 2.19
C GLN A 96 8.82 -11.52 0.71
N PHE A 97 8.75 -12.61 -0.06
CA PHE A 97 9.02 -12.56 -1.50
C PHE A 97 7.99 -11.69 -2.24
N VAL A 98 6.70 -11.84 -1.94
CA VAL A 98 5.62 -11.00 -2.50
C VAL A 98 5.80 -9.54 -2.10
N LEU A 99 6.10 -9.28 -0.83
CA LEU A 99 6.40 -7.94 -0.34
C LEU A 99 7.57 -7.29 -1.12
N ALA A 100 8.66 -8.03 -1.36
CA ALA A 100 9.80 -7.55 -2.14
C ALA A 100 9.40 -7.19 -3.58
N GLN A 101 8.61 -8.04 -4.24
CA GLN A 101 8.12 -7.76 -5.60
C GLN A 101 7.26 -6.50 -5.69
N ILE A 102 6.44 -6.23 -4.67
CA ILE A 102 5.63 -5.00 -4.59
C ILE A 102 6.54 -3.77 -4.44
N ILE A 103 7.57 -3.85 -3.58
CA ILE A 103 8.51 -2.75 -3.33
C ILE A 103 9.35 -2.45 -4.57
N ASP A 104 9.81 -3.48 -5.27
CA ASP A 104 10.63 -3.37 -6.47
C ASP A 104 9.96 -2.55 -7.57
N GLN A 105 8.63 -2.61 -7.71
CA GLN A 105 7.91 -1.80 -8.69
C GLN A 105 8.16 -0.29 -8.49
N VAL A 106 8.15 0.16 -7.24
CA VAL A 106 8.35 1.57 -6.88
C VAL A 106 9.83 1.95 -6.89
N GLU A 107 10.71 1.03 -6.47
CA GLU A 107 12.16 1.22 -6.56
C GLU A 107 12.59 1.43 -8.02
N GLN A 108 12.12 0.58 -8.94
CA GLN A 108 12.41 0.70 -10.37
C GLN A 108 11.84 1.98 -10.99
N ALA A 109 10.65 2.40 -10.58
CA ALA A 109 9.99 3.58 -11.14
C ALA A 109 10.57 4.91 -10.62
N TYR A 110 10.89 4.98 -9.32
CA TYR A 110 11.16 6.26 -8.64
C TYR A 110 12.44 6.30 -7.80
N GLY A 111 13.03 5.15 -7.48
CA GLY A 111 14.21 5.00 -6.61
C GLY A 111 13.98 5.34 -5.14
N GLY A 112 14.75 4.71 -4.25
CA GLY A 112 14.80 5.04 -2.82
C GLY A 112 13.59 4.54 -2.00
N ALA A 113 12.82 3.60 -2.53
CA ALA A 113 11.77 2.88 -1.81
C ALA A 113 12.37 1.99 -0.72
N LEU A 114 13.41 1.22 -1.07
CA LEU A 114 14.09 0.32 -0.14
C LEU A 114 14.68 1.10 1.05
N ASP A 115 15.44 2.16 0.80
CA ASP A 115 16.06 2.99 1.84
C ASP A 115 15.02 3.57 2.81
N ARG A 116 13.87 4.02 2.30
CA ARG A 116 12.80 4.60 3.12
C ARG A 116 12.15 3.53 4.00
N LEU A 117 11.86 2.37 3.45
CA LEU A 117 11.25 1.27 4.19
C LEU A 117 12.19 0.68 5.24
N GLN A 118 13.47 0.53 4.91
CA GLN A 118 14.47 0.08 5.89
C GLN A 118 14.55 1.03 7.09
N ARG A 119 14.50 2.35 6.87
CA ARG A 119 14.47 3.34 7.97
C ARG A 119 13.21 3.23 8.81
N LYS A 120 12.04 3.09 8.16
CA LYS A 120 10.74 2.89 8.82
C LYS A 120 10.78 1.65 9.72
N TRP A 121 11.13 0.49 9.17
CA TRP A 121 11.13 -0.76 9.92
C TRP A 121 12.22 -0.81 11.01
N ALA A 122 13.37 -0.16 10.79
CA ALA A 122 14.37 -0.02 11.85
C ALA A 122 13.85 0.81 13.04
N TYR A 123 13.08 1.87 12.77
CA TYR A 123 12.44 2.67 13.81
C TYR A 123 11.35 1.88 14.56
N GLU A 124 10.51 1.13 13.84
CA GLU A 124 9.47 0.27 14.44
C GLU A 124 10.07 -0.79 15.37
N ARG A 125 11.13 -1.50 14.92
CA ARG A 125 11.84 -2.48 15.78
C ARG A 125 12.40 -1.87 17.05
N ARG A 126 12.93 -0.65 16.97
CA ARG A 126 13.44 0.05 18.15
C ARG A 126 12.31 0.37 19.14
N LEU A 127 11.17 0.84 18.64
CA LEU A 127 9.99 1.11 19.49
C LEU A 127 9.45 -0.16 20.16
N GLU A 128 9.52 -1.30 19.50
CA GLU A 128 9.11 -2.58 20.09
C GLU A 128 10.05 -3.03 21.21
N GLN A 129 11.37 -2.87 21.01
CA GLN A 129 12.38 -3.16 22.03
C GLN A 129 12.20 -2.26 23.27
N ASP A 130 11.95 -0.97 23.06
CA ASP A 130 11.74 0.00 24.15
C ASP A 130 10.45 -0.29 24.95
N LYS A 131 9.42 -0.90 24.33
CA LYS A 131 8.18 -1.31 25.03
C LYS A 131 8.31 -2.62 25.81
N ALA A 132 9.27 -3.46 25.44
CA ALA A 132 9.48 -4.77 26.05
C ALA A 132 10.46 -4.73 27.24
N ALA A 133 11.16 -3.60 27.44
CA ALA A 133 12.08 -3.35 28.55
C ALA A 133 11.39 -2.67 29.74
#